data_AF-A0A3L6NJ87-F1
#
_entry.id   AF-A0A3L6NJ87-F1
#
_cell.length_a   1.000
_cell.length_b   1.000
_cell.length_c   1.000
_cell.angle_alpha   90.00
_cell.angle_beta   90.00
_cell.angle_gamma   90.00
#
_symmetry.space_group_name_H-M   'P 1'
#
loop_
_entity.id
_entity.type
_entity.pdbx_description
1 polymer ?
#
loop_
_entity_poly.entity_id
_entity_poly.type
_entity_poly.pdbx_seq_one_letter_code
_entity_poly.pdbx_strand_id
1 'polypeptide(L)'
;MRIQLVIEGDRPICLTLKEDDAQAIKSVCQQAPFDHRNRTVVDTSVRNTWELDASNFNLVNKNWFEDFSSRILRYTARGLGLFELRADPHKLLLYEPGSFFQPHKDSEKEQGMIGTLVVCLPSQYEGCNVCLSFGSQKRRLSTAQNSRV
;
A
#
# COMPACT_ATOMS: atom_id res chain seq x y z
N MET A 1 -0.90 -15.12 15.03
CA MET A 1 0.06 -15.25 13.91
C MET A 1 0.47 -13.85 13.47
N ARG A 2 1.76 -13.60 13.25
CA ARG A 2 2.29 -12.30 12.78
C ARG A 2 2.64 -12.41 11.29
N ILE A 3 2.30 -11.38 10.51
CA ILE A 3 2.85 -11.17 9.16
C ILE A 3 4.35 -10.86 9.29
N GLN A 4 5.14 -11.25 8.30
CA GLN A 4 6.55 -10.91 8.19
C GLN A 4 6.78 -10.28 6.82
N LEU A 5 7.46 -9.14 6.76
CA LEU A 5 7.89 -8.53 5.51
C LEU A 5 9.37 -8.88 5.32
N VAL A 6 9.74 -9.40 4.16
CA VAL A 6 11.12 -9.70 3.79
C VAL A 6 11.43 -8.99 2.48
N ILE A 7 12.51 -8.22 2.46
CA ILE A 7 13.11 -7.70 1.22
C ILE A 7 14.12 -8.73 0.74
N GLU A 8 14.22 -8.98 -0.56
CA GLU A 8 15.10 -10.02 -1.09
C GLU A 8 16.55 -9.87 -0.61
N GLY A 9 17.11 -10.96 -0.06
CA GLY A 9 18.48 -10.98 0.49
C GLY A 9 18.61 -10.49 1.95
N ASP A 10 17.55 -9.94 2.54
CA ASP A 10 17.58 -9.38 3.89
C ASP A 10 16.90 -10.25 4.95
N ARG A 11 17.15 -9.90 6.22
CA ARG A 11 16.42 -10.42 7.37
C ARG A 11 14.95 -9.94 7.37
N PRO A 12 14.02 -10.66 8.04
CA PRO A 12 12.67 -10.16 8.24
C PRO A 12 12.64 -8.76 8.90
N ILE A 13 11.84 -7.88 8.32
CA ILE A 13 11.54 -6.54 8.82
C ILE A 13 10.58 -6.64 10.01
N CYS A 14 10.84 -5.87 11.07
CA CYS A 14 9.97 -5.84 12.24
C CYS A 14 8.67 -5.08 11.92
N LEU A 15 7.53 -5.69 12.28
CA LEU A 15 6.21 -5.05 12.21
C LEU A 15 5.76 -4.55 13.59
N THR A 16 6.59 -3.65 14.11
CA THR A 16 6.25 -2.24 14.35
C THR A 16 7.47 -1.53 13.77
N LEU A 17 7.31 -0.86 12.62
CA LEU A 17 8.46 -0.39 11.84
C LEU A 17 9.36 0.53 12.67
N LYS A 18 10.65 0.18 12.76
CA LYS A 18 11.69 0.98 13.42
C LYS A 18 12.44 1.82 12.38
N GLU A 19 13.10 2.88 12.83
CA GLU A 19 13.87 3.77 11.96
C GLU A 19 14.92 3.01 11.13
N ASP A 20 15.75 2.16 11.76
CA ASP A 20 16.77 1.39 11.03
C ASP A 20 16.18 0.48 9.95
N ASP A 21 15.04 -0.17 10.25
CA ASP A 21 14.33 -1.01 9.28
C ASP A 21 13.70 -0.14 8.17
N ALA A 22 13.20 1.06 8.49
CA ALA A 22 12.67 2.00 7.50
C ALA A 22 13.77 2.50 6.56
N GLN A 23 14.96 2.80 7.08
CA GLN A 23 16.12 3.19 6.26
C GLN A 23 16.59 2.03 5.37
N ALA A 24 16.57 0.79 5.88
CA ALA A 24 16.85 -0.39 5.07
C ALA A 24 15.86 -0.52 3.89
N ILE A 25 14.54 -0.43 4.16
CA ILE A 25 13.52 -0.42 3.10
C ILE A 25 13.79 0.74 2.11
N LYS A 26 14.00 1.95 2.62
CA LYS A 26 14.23 3.14 1.80
C LYS A 26 15.44 2.98 0.87
N SER A 27 16.50 2.31 1.32
CA SER A 27 17.75 2.12 0.56
C SER A 27 17.59 1.28 -0.71
N VAL A 28 16.57 0.42 -0.76
CA VAL A 28 16.23 -0.40 -1.93
C VAL A 28 15.04 0.14 -2.71
N CYS A 29 14.38 1.18 -2.20
CA CYS A 29 13.27 1.84 -2.87
C CYS A 29 13.76 2.82 -3.94
N GLN A 30 12.86 3.13 -4.86
CA GLN A 30 12.95 4.30 -5.73
C GLN A 30 11.93 5.36 -5.33
N GLN A 31 12.11 6.60 -5.82
CA GLN A 31 11.05 7.60 -5.74
C GLN A 31 9.84 7.14 -6.56
N ALA A 32 8.66 7.16 -5.94
CA ALA A 32 7.46 6.62 -6.54
C ALA A 32 7.01 7.48 -7.72
N PRO A 33 6.99 6.94 -8.95
CA PRO A 33 6.47 7.67 -10.08
C PRO A 33 4.93 7.67 -10.06
N PHE A 34 4.32 8.46 -10.93
CA PHE A 34 2.89 8.43 -11.18
C PHE A 34 2.59 8.58 -12.66
N ASP A 35 1.38 8.18 -13.05
CA ASP A 35 0.93 8.30 -14.43
C ASP A 35 0.48 9.74 -14.70
N HIS A 36 1.10 10.36 -15.71
CA HIS A 36 0.74 11.69 -16.19
C HIS A 36 0.63 11.67 -17.72
N ARG A 37 -0.59 11.78 -18.24
CA ARG A 37 -0.87 11.92 -19.69
C ARG A 37 -0.11 10.88 -20.54
N ASN A 38 -0.25 9.60 -20.20
CA ASN A 38 0.39 8.44 -20.85
C ASN A 38 1.91 8.34 -20.66
N ARG A 39 2.49 9.04 -19.69
CA ARG A 39 3.89 8.89 -19.29
C ARG A 39 3.97 8.57 -17.81
N THR A 40 5.00 7.83 -17.43
CA THR A 40 5.37 7.59 -16.03
C THR A 40 6.44 8.61 -15.65
N VAL A 41 6.15 9.45 -14.65
CA VAL A 41 7.00 10.59 -14.26
C VAL A 41 7.26 10.57 -12.76
N VAL A 42 8.45 11.03 -12.35
CA VAL A 42 8.81 11.30 -10.96
C VAL A 42 8.77 12.82 -10.74
N ASP A 43 7.90 13.28 -9.85
CA ASP A 43 7.81 14.68 -9.40
C ASP A 43 7.37 14.71 -7.94
N THR A 44 8.29 15.06 -7.04
CA THR A 44 8.07 15.07 -5.59
C THR A 44 7.15 16.19 -5.12
N SER A 45 6.83 17.17 -5.98
CA SER A 45 5.77 18.15 -5.69
C SER A 45 4.36 17.55 -5.85
N VAL A 46 4.23 16.44 -6.57
CA VAL A 46 2.97 15.72 -6.81
C VAL A 46 2.88 14.46 -5.94
N ARG A 47 3.96 13.66 -5.92
CA ARG A 47 4.05 12.41 -5.17
C ARG A 47 5.42 12.33 -4.51
N ASN A 48 5.45 12.62 -3.21
CA ASN A 48 6.64 12.43 -2.38
C ASN A 48 6.45 11.14 -1.57
N THR A 49 6.93 10.02 -2.09
CA THR A 49 6.76 8.69 -1.49
C THR A 49 7.83 7.77 -2.07
N TRP A 50 8.31 6.81 -1.29
CA TRP A 50 9.20 5.76 -1.76
C TRP A 50 8.40 4.51 -2.15
N GLU A 51 8.78 3.83 -3.23
CA GLU A 51 8.18 2.56 -3.63
C GLU A 51 9.21 1.47 -3.89
N LEU A 52 8.79 0.23 -3.60
CA LEU A 52 9.49 -1.00 -3.95
C LEU A 52 8.51 -1.90 -4.72
N ASP A 53 8.97 -2.43 -5.86
CA ASP A 53 8.16 -3.31 -6.71
C ASP A 53 7.87 -4.66 -6.02
N ALA A 54 6.70 -5.27 -6.30
CA ALA A 54 6.30 -6.56 -5.75
C ALA A 54 7.29 -7.70 -6.02
N SER A 55 8.12 -7.62 -7.07
CA SER A 55 9.16 -8.63 -7.30
C SER A 55 10.28 -8.61 -6.26
N ASN A 56 10.44 -7.53 -5.49
CA ASN A 56 11.59 -7.33 -4.59
C ASN A 56 11.23 -7.51 -3.10
N PHE A 57 10.00 -7.90 -2.79
CA PHE A 57 9.61 -8.22 -1.43
C PHE A 57 8.67 -9.41 -1.35
N ASN A 58 8.67 -10.05 -0.20
CA ASN A 58 7.79 -11.15 0.12
C ASN A 58 7.09 -10.89 1.45
N LEU A 59 5.80 -11.19 1.49
CA LEU A 59 5.05 -11.28 2.74
C LEU A 59 5.14 -12.72 3.22
N VAL A 60 6.08 -12.98 4.13
CA VAL A 60 6.28 -14.27 4.77
C VAL A 60 5.15 -14.50 5.78
N ASN A 61 4.68 -15.75 5.84
CA ASN A 61 3.38 -16.18 6.36
C ASN A 61 2.21 -16.00 5.38
N LYS A 62 2.36 -16.59 4.18
CA LYS A 62 1.35 -16.61 3.11
C LYS A 62 -0.03 -17.03 3.59
N ASN A 63 -0.12 -18.04 4.46
CA ASN A 63 -1.41 -18.51 4.98
C ASN A 63 -2.20 -17.39 5.69
N TRP A 64 -1.55 -16.53 6.48
CA TRP A 64 -2.26 -15.40 7.09
C TRP A 64 -2.75 -14.41 6.03
N PHE A 65 -1.87 -14.05 5.09
CA PHE A 65 -2.22 -13.08 4.06
C PHE A 65 -3.32 -13.63 3.14
N GLU A 66 -3.23 -14.89 2.72
CA GLU A 66 -4.24 -15.58 1.92
C GLU A 66 -5.56 -15.72 2.68
N ASP A 67 -5.55 -16.08 3.97
CA ASP A 67 -6.76 -16.15 4.78
C ASP A 67 -7.41 -14.78 4.99
N PHE A 68 -6.61 -13.78 5.37
CA PHE A 68 -7.05 -12.40 5.56
C PHE A 68 -7.61 -11.82 4.27
N SER A 69 -6.84 -11.93 3.18
CA SER A 69 -7.22 -11.45 1.86
C SER A 69 -8.48 -12.15 1.40
N SER A 70 -8.57 -13.49 1.52
CA SER A 70 -9.75 -14.21 1.07
C SER A 70 -11.01 -13.80 1.83
N ARG A 71 -10.93 -13.52 3.13
CA ARG A 71 -12.08 -13.03 3.92
C ARG A 71 -12.51 -11.63 3.48
N ILE A 72 -11.55 -10.70 3.36
CA ILE A 72 -11.83 -9.32 2.93
C ILE A 72 -12.36 -9.30 1.49
N LEU A 73 -11.72 -10.02 0.56
CA LEU A 73 -12.11 -10.07 -0.84
C LEU A 73 -13.49 -10.71 -1.01
N ARG A 74 -13.84 -11.78 -0.29
CA ARG A 74 -15.20 -12.34 -0.32
C ARG A 74 -16.24 -11.37 0.21
N TYR A 75 -15.96 -10.69 1.32
CA TYR A 75 -16.87 -9.70 1.88
C TYR A 75 -17.09 -8.53 0.91
N THR A 76 -16.00 -8.00 0.33
CA THR A 76 -16.03 -6.92 -0.65
C THR A 76 -16.75 -7.34 -1.93
N ALA A 77 -16.46 -8.53 -2.47
CA ALA A 77 -17.13 -9.07 -3.65
C ALA A 77 -18.65 -9.11 -3.45
N ARG A 78 -19.11 -9.66 -2.31
CA ARG A 78 -20.53 -9.67 -1.95
C ARG A 78 -21.11 -8.27 -1.83
N GLY A 79 -20.40 -7.33 -1.19
CA GLY A 79 -20.83 -5.94 -1.04
C GLY A 79 -20.96 -5.18 -2.37
N LEU A 80 -20.17 -5.57 -3.37
CA LEU A 80 -20.19 -5.00 -4.72
C LEU A 80 -21.10 -5.78 -5.68
N GLY A 81 -21.72 -6.88 -5.26
CA GLY A 81 -22.53 -7.73 -6.13
C GLY A 81 -21.72 -8.55 -7.15
N LEU A 82 -20.45 -8.82 -6.85
CA LEU A 82 -19.54 -9.58 -7.69
C LEU A 82 -19.43 -11.03 -7.20
N PHE A 83 -19.14 -11.95 -8.13
CA PHE A 83 -18.97 -13.37 -7.81
C PHE A 83 -17.65 -13.62 -7.05
N GLU A 84 -16.56 -13.06 -7.55
CA GLU A 84 -15.22 -13.28 -7.01
C GLU A 84 -14.35 -12.02 -7.19
N LEU A 85 -13.39 -11.84 -6.29
CA LEU A 85 -12.33 -10.87 -6.41
C LEU A 85 -10.99 -11.53 -6.11
N ARG A 86 -9.97 -11.13 -6.87
CA ARG A 86 -8.56 -11.42 -6.61
C ARG A 86 -7.84 -10.12 -6.28
N ALA A 87 -6.82 -10.21 -5.44
CA ALA A 87 -5.87 -9.12 -5.24
C ALA A 87 -4.47 -9.68 -5.39
N ASP A 88 -3.66 -8.98 -6.18
CA ASP A 88 -2.26 -9.30 -6.41
C ASP A 88 -1.38 -8.23 -5.77
N PRO A 89 -0.27 -8.59 -5.10
CA PRO A 89 0.69 -7.62 -4.61
C PRO A 89 1.20 -6.75 -5.75
N HIS A 90 1.06 -5.42 -5.63
CA HIS A 90 1.53 -4.49 -6.64
C HIS A 90 2.85 -3.83 -6.24
N LYS A 91 2.86 -3.09 -5.13
CA LYS A 91 4.04 -2.37 -4.63
C LYS A 91 3.98 -2.22 -3.11
N LEU A 92 5.15 -2.09 -2.48
CA LEU A 92 5.29 -1.62 -1.11
C LEU A 92 5.59 -0.12 -1.14
N LEU A 93 4.87 0.66 -0.32
CA LEU A 93 5.08 2.10 -0.21
C LEU A 93 5.63 2.45 1.17
N LEU A 94 6.65 3.31 1.21
CA LEU A 94 7.19 3.88 2.42
C LEU A 94 6.95 5.40 2.43
N TYR A 95 6.19 5.84 3.42
CA TYR A 95 5.91 7.25 3.69
C TYR A 95 6.79 7.71 4.85
N GLU A 96 7.70 8.63 4.58
CA GLU A 96 8.49 9.31 5.59
C GLU A 96 7.82 10.65 6.00
N PRO A 97 8.27 11.32 7.07
CA PRO A 97 7.72 12.63 7.46
C PRO A 97 7.65 13.61 6.28
N GLY A 98 6.48 14.20 6.05
CA GLY A 98 6.23 15.11 4.92
C GLY A 98 5.94 14.43 3.59
N SER A 99 5.89 13.09 3.53
CA SER A 99 5.42 12.35 2.35
C SER A 99 3.94 12.58 2.08
N PHE A 100 3.57 12.63 0.81
CA PHE A 100 2.19 12.79 0.36
C PHE A 100 2.03 12.31 -1.08
N PHE A 101 0.77 12.15 -1.50
CA PHE A 101 0.39 12.06 -2.90
C PHE A 101 -0.83 12.97 -3.11
N GLN A 102 -0.72 13.92 -4.05
CA GLN A 102 -1.83 14.79 -4.43
C GLN A 102 -3.06 13.99 -4.88
N PRO A 103 -4.27 14.59 -4.83
CA PRO A 103 -5.48 13.95 -5.34
C PRO A 103 -5.31 13.44 -6.77
N HIS A 104 -5.57 12.16 -6.96
CA HIS A 104 -5.44 11.48 -8.24
C HIS A 104 -6.53 10.42 -8.38
N LYS A 105 -6.64 9.87 -9.59
CA LYS A 105 -7.41 8.67 -9.88
C LYS A 105 -6.43 7.57 -10.23
N ASP A 106 -6.57 6.41 -9.60
CA ASP A 106 -5.77 5.25 -9.96
C ASP A 106 -6.03 4.85 -11.41
N SER A 107 -4.94 4.55 -12.13
CA SER A 107 -5.02 3.96 -13.46
C SER A 107 -5.22 2.45 -13.33
N GLU A 108 -6.00 1.88 -14.24
CA GLU A 108 -6.10 0.43 -14.41
C GLU A 108 -4.71 -0.15 -14.74
N LYS A 109 -4.29 -1.16 -13.98
CA LYS A 109 -2.98 -1.82 -14.16
C LYS A 109 -3.08 -3.14 -14.90
N GLU A 110 -4.24 -3.79 -14.79
CA GLU A 110 -4.56 -5.03 -15.47
C GLU A 110 -6.03 -5.01 -15.89
N GLN A 111 -6.34 -5.68 -17.00
CA GLN A 111 -7.70 -5.72 -17.53
C GLN A 111 -8.69 -6.25 -16.49
N GLY A 112 -9.73 -5.46 -16.21
CA GLY A 112 -10.76 -5.81 -15.23
C GLY A 112 -10.40 -5.39 -13.80
N MET A 113 -9.33 -4.62 -13.58
CA MET A 113 -9.05 -4.03 -12.28
C MET A 113 -10.14 -3.00 -11.94
N ILE A 114 -10.84 -3.23 -10.82
CA ILE A 114 -11.94 -2.38 -10.35
C ILE A 114 -11.56 -1.44 -9.20
N GLY A 115 -10.36 -1.60 -8.64
CA GLY A 115 -9.91 -0.77 -7.52
C GLY A 115 -8.61 -1.25 -6.88
N THR A 116 -8.20 -0.54 -5.84
CA THR A 116 -6.94 -0.75 -5.12
C THR A 116 -7.23 -1.18 -3.67
N LEU A 117 -6.58 -2.26 -3.21
CA LEU A 117 -6.57 -2.66 -1.80
C LEU A 117 -5.29 -2.15 -1.14
N VAL A 118 -5.45 -1.28 -0.14
CA VAL A 118 -4.32 -0.76 0.65
C VAL A 118 -4.29 -1.43 2.02
N VAL A 119 -3.17 -2.08 2.35
CA VAL A 119 -2.92 -2.67 3.67
C VAL A 119 -1.87 -1.83 4.39
N CYS A 120 -2.26 -1.18 5.49
CA CYS A 120 -1.33 -0.44 6.34
C CYS A 120 -0.65 -1.43 7.30
N LEU A 121 0.67 -1.59 7.15
CA LEU A 121 1.46 -2.42 8.06
C LEU A 121 1.72 -1.69 9.39
N PRO A 122 1.89 -2.42 10.51
CA PRO A 122 2.17 -1.83 11.83
C PRO A 122 3.39 -0.89 11.83
N SER A 123 3.17 0.36 12.21
CA SER A 123 4.20 1.41 12.29
C SER A 123 3.67 2.57 13.13
N GLN A 124 4.53 3.20 13.93
CA GLN A 124 4.14 4.41 14.66
C GLN A 124 4.30 5.64 13.76
N TYR A 125 3.20 6.33 13.49
CA TYR A 125 3.19 7.58 12.73
C TYR A 125 1.98 8.44 13.10
N GLU A 126 1.98 9.67 12.61
CA GLU A 126 0.85 10.60 12.67
C GLU A 126 0.45 11.05 11.26
N GLY A 127 -0.83 11.34 11.06
CA GLY A 127 -1.35 11.76 9.75
C GLY A 127 -1.57 10.58 8.78
N CYS A 128 -1.09 10.72 7.54
CA CYS A 128 -1.25 9.75 6.44
C CYS A 128 -2.69 9.27 6.20
N ASN A 129 -3.67 10.17 6.36
CA ASN A 129 -5.07 9.83 6.12
C ASN A 129 -5.31 9.53 4.63
N VAL A 130 -6.12 8.50 4.35
CA VAL A 130 -6.62 8.25 3.00
C VAL A 130 -7.87 9.09 2.79
N CYS A 131 -7.81 10.01 1.82
CA CYS A 131 -8.91 10.91 1.47
C CYS A 131 -9.52 10.48 0.14
N LEU A 132 -10.79 10.08 0.18
CA LEU A 132 -11.55 9.65 -0.99
C LEU A 132 -12.59 10.71 -1.36
N SER A 133 -12.74 10.99 -2.65
CA SER A 133 -13.76 11.89 -3.17
C SER A 133 -14.48 11.27 -4.36
N PHE A 134 -15.81 11.33 -4.36
CA PHE A 134 -16.65 10.90 -5.47
C PHE A 134 -17.85 11.83 -5.62
N GLY A 135 -17.89 12.58 -6.73
CA GLY A 135 -18.86 13.67 -6.90
C GLY A 135 -18.73 14.70 -5.77
N SER A 136 -19.83 14.99 -5.08
CA SER A 136 -19.86 15.88 -3.90
C SER A 136 -19.44 15.18 -2.61
N GLN A 137 -19.32 13.85 -2.60
CA GLN A 137 -19.01 13.10 -1.38
C GLN A 137 -17.51 13.10 -1.12
N LYS A 138 -17.14 13.31 0.15
CA LYS A 138 -15.78 13.18 0.65
C LYS A 138 -15.77 12.25 1.87
N ARG A 139 -14.77 11.38 1.93
CA ARG A 139 -14.51 10.48 3.06
C ARG A 139 -13.03 10.57 3.43
N ARG A 140 -12.75 10.56 4.72
CA ARG A 140 -11.39 10.53 5.25
C ARG A 140 -11.27 9.32 6.16
N LEU A 141 -10.29 8.48 5.88
CA LEU A 141 -9.96 7.29 6.66
C LEU A 141 -8.64 7.54 7.38
N SER A 142 -8.66 7.52 8.71
CA SER A 142 -7.45 7.61 9.52
C SER A 142 -6.80 6.23 9.60
N THR A 143 -5.52 6.15 9.23
CA THR A 143 -4.75 4.91 9.24
C THR A 143 -3.89 4.78 10.50
N ALA A 144 -3.53 5.90 11.13
CA ALA A 144 -2.69 5.96 12.33
C ALA A 144 -3.33 5.37 13.59
N GLN A 145 -4.66 5.35 13.69
CA GLN A 145 -5.36 4.85 14.89
C GLN A 145 -5.12 3.36 15.15
N ASN A 146 -4.92 2.58 14.07
CA ASN A 146 -4.73 1.14 14.13
C ASN A 146 -3.25 0.74 13.93
N SER A 147 -2.34 1.71 13.89
CA SER A 147 -0.94 1.48 13.54
C SER A 147 -0.04 1.20 14.74
N ARG A 148 -0.52 1.54 15.95
CA ARG A 148 0.16 1.28 17.23
C ARG A 148 -0.21 -0.13 17.70
N VAL A 149 0.69 -1.10 17.48
CA VAL A 149 0.59 -2.48 18.01
C VAL A 149 1.42 -2.59 19.28
#